data_AF-A0A2N1I3X5-F1
#
_entry.id   AF-A0A2N1I3X5-F1
#
_cell.length_a   1.000
_cell.length_b   1.000
_cell.length_c   1.000
_cell.angle_alpha   90.00
_cell.angle_beta   90.00
_cell.angle_gamma   90.00
#
_symmetry.space_group_name_H-M   'P 1'
#
loop_
_entity.id
_entity.type
_entity.pdbx_description
1 polymer ?
#
loop_
_entity_poly.entity_id
_entity_poly.type
_entity_poly.pdbx_seq_one_letter_code
_entity_poly.pdbx_strand_id
1 'polypeptide(L)'
;MLWIIVLLMGVMFILSIKKNSARYYKNEIVSLGILGTFVGIAMGLYSFDALNIKDSMPALINGLKTAFVTSGIGISLSILISIIRPVQQNKTTLADISANQEKMIEVLESSLNNIARSANRDIISSLEQVVKQFNQNLTEQFGQNFKELNSAVKALVIWQSNYKEQIQLNEESVTQVLNSLTTVTKMQGQQEKNISNVIGNLARSSADITNNLSKSSIVITNNLKQSTQIVEENIQLLLREANGR
;
A
#
# COMPACT_ATOMS: atom_id res chain seq x y z
N MET A 1 78.34 -4.43 -39.66
CA MET A 1 77.09 -5.05 -39.12
C MET A 1 75.86 -4.17 -39.35
N LEU A 2 75.91 -2.86 -39.04
CA LEU A 2 74.81 -1.89 -39.21
C LEU A 2 74.18 -1.86 -40.61
N TRP A 3 75.00 -1.68 -41.65
CA TRP A 3 74.55 -1.60 -43.04
C TRP A 3 73.91 -2.89 -43.54
N ILE A 4 74.25 -4.04 -42.92
CA ILE A 4 73.68 -5.34 -43.27
C ILE A 4 72.24 -5.43 -42.78
N ILE A 5 71.91 -4.94 -41.57
CA ILE A 5 70.55 -4.99 -41.02
C ILE A 5 69.61 -4.04 -41.79
N VAL A 6 70.10 -2.84 -42.10
CA VAL A 6 69.34 -1.87 -42.92
C VAL A 6 69.11 -2.40 -44.33
N LEU A 7 70.11 -3.06 -44.93
CA LEU A 7 70.00 -3.68 -46.25
C LEU A 7 69.08 -4.91 -46.22
N LEU A 8 69.09 -5.71 -45.15
CA LEU A 8 68.22 -6.88 -44.98
C LEU A 8 66.75 -6.47 -44.77
N MET A 9 66.49 -5.39 -44.01
CA MET A 9 65.16 -4.78 -43.91
C MET A 9 64.69 -4.21 -45.25
N GLY A 10 65.57 -3.51 -45.97
CA GLY A 10 65.27 -2.98 -47.31
C GLY A 10 64.96 -4.09 -48.32
N VAL A 11 65.70 -5.19 -48.29
CA VAL A 11 65.50 -6.37 -49.15
C VAL A 11 64.21 -7.11 -48.78
N MET A 12 63.91 -7.32 -47.49
CA MET A 12 62.63 -7.88 -47.02
C MET A 12 61.43 -7.03 -47.48
N PHE A 13 61.57 -5.71 -47.44
CA PHE A 13 60.55 -4.78 -47.91
C PHE A 13 60.35 -4.85 -49.43
N ILE A 14 61.43 -4.87 -50.22
CA ILE A 14 61.39 -5.03 -51.67
C ILE A 14 60.77 -6.38 -52.07
N LEU A 15 61.09 -7.46 -51.34
CA LEU A 15 60.48 -8.78 -51.54
C LEU A 15 58.99 -8.81 -51.13
N SER A 16 58.58 -8.01 -50.14
CA SER A 16 57.18 -7.86 -49.72
C SER A 16 56.33 -7.08 -50.74
N ILE A 17 56.95 -6.28 -51.62
CA ILE A 17 56.31 -5.65 -52.78
C ILE A 17 56.16 -6.72 -53.89
N LYS A 18 55.37 -7.76 -53.61
CA LYS A 18 55.04 -8.77 -54.63
C LYS A 18 54.15 -8.11 -55.70
N LYS A 19 54.60 -8.21 -56.96
CA LYS A 19 54.15 -7.49 -58.18
C LYS A 19 52.64 -7.55 -58.54
N ASN A 20 51.76 -8.20 -57.77
CA ASN A 20 50.38 -8.46 -58.20
C ASN A 20 49.30 -8.36 -57.10
N SER A 21 49.37 -7.39 -56.21
CA SER A 21 48.23 -7.10 -55.32
C SER A 21 47.94 -5.61 -55.32
N ALA A 22 46.70 -5.24 -55.64
CA ALA A 22 46.14 -3.90 -55.57
C ALA A 22 46.01 -3.38 -54.11
N ARG A 23 46.92 -3.80 -53.21
CA ARG A 23 46.99 -3.27 -51.86
C ARG A 23 47.69 -1.92 -51.88
N TYR A 24 47.04 -0.95 -51.25
CA TYR A 24 47.62 0.36 -51.01
C TYR A 24 48.61 0.27 -49.85
N TYR A 25 49.90 0.17 -50.17
CA TYR A 25 50.99 0.05 -49.18
C TYR A 25 51.31 1.36 -48.43
N LYS A 26 50.48 2.42 -48.58
CA LYS A 26 50.72 3.74 -47.97
C LYS A 26 50.91 3.66 -46.46
N ASN A 27 50.02 2.93 -45.78
CA ASN A 27 50.06 2.79 -44.33
C ASN A 27 51.23 1.90 -43.87
N GLU A 28 51.62 0.91 -44.68
CA GLU A 28 52.74 0.00 -44.39
C GLU A 28 54.12 0.69 -44.58
N ILE A 29 54.23 1.62 -45.54
CA ILE A 29 55.45 2.42 -45.75
C ILE A 29 55.68 3.39 -44.60
N VAL A 30 54.60 4.03 -44.12
CA VAL A 30 54.70 4.96 -42.97
C VAL A 30 55.05 4.19 -41.70
N SER A 31 54.45 3.02 -41.46
CA SER A 31 54.79 2.21 -40.29
C SER A 31 56.24 1.71 -40.32
N LEU A 32 56.79 1.39 -41.50
CA LEU A 32 58.21 1.04 -41.64
C LEU A 32 59.14 2.22 -41.30
N GLY A 33 58.77 3.45 -41.71
CA GLY A 33 59.49 4.66 -41.32
C GLY A 33 59.50 4.89 -39.81
N ILE A 34 58.38 4.61 -39.14
CA ILE A 34 58.27 4.66 -37.66
C ILE A 34 59.15 3.60 -37.00
N LEU A 35 59.22 2.38 -37.55
CA LEU A 35 60.08 1.31 -37.04
C LEU A 35 61.57 1.70 -37.13
N GLY A 36 61.98 2.33 -38.23
CA GLY A 36 63.34 2.87 -38.38
C GLY A 36 63.71 3.86 -37.27
N THR A 37 62.78 4.71 -36.85
CA THR A 37 62.96 5.63 -35.71
C THR A 37 63.26 4.87 -34.42
N PHE A 38 62.47 3.84 -34.11
CA PHE A 38 62.68 3.02 -32.90
C PHE A 38 64.03 2.33 -32.90
N VAL A 39 64.46 1.78 -34.03
CA VAL A 39 65.77 1.12 -34.16
C VAL A 39 66.91 2.14 -33.99
N GLY A 40 66.82 3.32 -34.59
CA GLY A 40 67.85 4.36 -34.47
C GLY A 40 68.03 4.87 -33.05
N ILE A 41 66.93 5.10 -32.32
CA ILE A 41 66.97 5.51 -30.91
C ILE A 41 67.55 4.39 -30.04
N ALA A 42 67.10 3.14 -30.22
CA ALA A 42 67.61 2.00 -29.46
C ALA A 42 69.12 1.82 -29.62
N MET A 43 69.62 2.03 -30.84
CA MET A 43 71.06 1.98 -31.14
C MET A 43 71.84 3.12 -30.49
N GLY A 44 71.28 4.33 -30.45
CA GLY A 44 71.90 5.47 -29.76
C GLY A 44 72.00 5.26 -28.24
N LEU A 45 71.09 4.47 -27.66
CA LEU A 45 71.07 4.13 -26.23
C LEU A 45 71.91 2.89 -25.90
N TYR A 46 72.21 2.01 -26.86
CA TYR A 46 72.89 0.73 -26.59
C TYR A 46 74.28 0.91 -25.96
N SER A 47 75.03 1.92 -26.39
CA SER A 47 76.35 2.24 -25.85
C SER A 47 76.33 3.45 -24.92
N PHE A 48 75.16 3.83 -24.40
CA PHE A 48 75.02 5.02 -23.57
C PHE A 48 75.38 4.71 -22.11
N ASP A 49 76.48 5.28 -21.63
CA ASP A 49 76.88 5.23 -20.23
C ASP A 49 76.43 6.51 -19.51
N ALA A 50 75.53 6.34 -18.53
CA ALA A 50 75.02 7.44 -17.71
C ALA A 50 76.10 8.06 -16.80
N LEU A 51 77.20 7.36 -16.53
CA LEU A 51 78.31 7.86 -15.72
C LEU A 51 79.30 8.71 -16.54
N ASN A 52 79.37 8.50 -17.86
CA ASN A 52 80.25 9.22 -18.78
C ASN A 52 79.46 9.84 -19.95
N ILE A 53 78.63 10.83 -19.63
CA ILE A 53 77.72 11.48 -20.58
C ILE A 53 78.47 12.13 -21.74
N LYS A 54 79.64 12.75 -21.50
CA LYS A 54 80.41 13.46 -22.54
C LYS A 54 80.86 12.55 -23.67
N ASP A 55 81.26 11.32 -23.36
CA ASP A 55 81.74 10.34 -24.34
C ASP A 55 80.59 9.56 -24.97
N SER A 56 79.46 9.44 -24.28
CA SER A 56 78.25 8.76 -24.76
C SER A 56 77.36 9.63 -25.65
N MET A 57 77.45 10.96 -25.50
CA MET A 57 76.64 11.92 -26.23
C MET A 57 76.83 11.85 -27.76
N PRO A 58 78.05 11.72 -28.33
CA PRO A 58 78.23 11.58 -29.77
C PRO A 58 77.52 10.36 -30.36
N ALA A 59 77.54 9.21 -29.66
CA ALA A 59 76.88 7.98 -30.12
C ALA A 59 75.34 8.12 -30.10
N LEU A 60 74.78 8.72 -29.04
CA LEU A 60 73.35 8.98 -28.92
C LEU A 60 72.86 9.93 -30.03
N ILE A 61 73.60 11.02 -30.27
CA ILE A 61 73.27 11.99 -31.32
C ILE A 61 73.30 11.32 -32.71
N ASN A 62 74.24 10.40 -32.96
CA ASN A 62 74.29 9.66 -34.21
C ASN A 62 73.09 8.71 -34.36
N GLY A 63 72.69 8.00 -33.31
CA GLY A 63 71.48 7.16 -33.32
C GLY A 63 70.21 7.97 -33.60
N LEU A 64 70.08 9.15 -32.98
CA LEU A 64 68.96 10.05 -33.22
C LEU A 64 68.97 10.64 -34.64
N LYS A 65 70.14 10.98 -35.19
CA LYS A 65 70.27 11.41 -36.60
C LYS A 65 69.81 10.32 -37.55
N THR A 66 70.20 9.07 -37.33
CA THR A 66 69.76 7.94 -38.16
C THR A 66 68.24 7.74 -38.05
N ALA A 67 67.68 7.80 -36.84
CA ALA A 67 66.24 7.69 -36.60
C ALA A 67 65.44 8.75 -37.39
N PHE A 68 65.91 10.00 -37.36
CA PHE A 68 65.29 11.10 -38.07
C PHE A 68 65.31 10.91 -39.60
N VAL A 69 66.45 10.49 -40.15
CA VAL A 69 66.60 10.26 -41.60
C VAL A 69 65.71 9.10 -42.07
N THR A 70 65.64 7.99 -41.32
CA THR A 70 64.80 6.84 -41.69
C THR A 70 63.31 7.17 -41.74
N SER A 71 62.83 7.99 -40.79
CA SER A 71 61.44 8.43 -40.76
C SER A 71 61.12 9.39 -41.91
N GLY A 72 62.04 10.33 -42.18
CA GLY A 72 61.93 11.26 -43.30
C GLY A 72 61.79 10.54 -44.64
N ILE A 73 62.64 9.54 -44.90
CA ILE A 73 62.56 8.76 -46.14
C ILE A 73 61.23 8.01 -46.26
N GLY A 74 60.76 7.37 -45.19
CA GLY A 74 59.48 6.64 -45.21
C GLY A 74 58.28 7.53 -45.50
N ILE A 75 58.22 8.70 -44.86
CA ILE A 75 57.14 9.67 -45.06
C ILE A 75 57.21 10.29 -46.46
N SER A 76 58.40 10.70 -46.91
CA SER A 76 58.58 11.27 -48.26
C SER A 76 58.19 10.28 -49.36
N LEU A 77 58.53 9.00 -49.21
CA LEU A 77 58.17 7.96 -50.18
C LEU A 77 56.65 7.71 -50.19
N SER A 78 56.01 7.73 -49.03
CA SER A 78 54.54 7.59 -48.90
C SER A 78 53.80 8.73 -49.60
N ILE A 79 54.29 9.96 -49.45
CA ILE A 79 53.72 11.14 -50.12
C ILE A 79 53.93 11.05 -51.64
N LEU A 80 55.13 10.66 -52.09
CA LEU A 80 55.44 10.53 -53.52
C LEU A 80 54.53 9.50 -54.22
N ILE A 81 54.28 8.35 -53.58
CA ILE A 81 53.35 7.33 -54.11
C ILE A 81 51.91 7.87 -54.16
N SER A 82 51.50 8.62 -53.14
CA SER A 82 50.16 9.22 -53.08
C SER A 82 49.91 10.24 -54.21
N ILE A 83 50.97 10.87 -54.73
CA ILE A 83 50.89 11.83 -55.85
C ILE A 83 50.91 11.11 -57.20
N ILE A 84 51.74 10.08 -57.37
CA ILE A 84 51.89 9.37 -58.65
C ILE A 84 50.69 8.46 -58.93
N ARG A 85 50.05 7.91 -57.89
CA ARG A 85 48.83 7.11 -58.01
C ARG A 85 47.70 7.75 -57.20
N PRO A 86 46.99 8.76 -57.72
CA PRO A 86 45.78 9.26 -57.07
C PRO A 86 44.79 8.10 -56.94
N VAL A 87 44.26 7.93 -55.73
CA VAL A 87 43.25 6.92 -55.39
C VAL A 87 42.08 7.05 -56.37
N GLN A 88 41.85 5.98 -57.13
CA GLN A 88 40.71 5.91 -58.04
C GLN A 88 39.48 5.53 -57.21
N GLN A 89 38.74 6.54 -56.75
CA GLN A 89 37.37 6.31 -56.26
C GLN A 89 36.51 5.91 -57.46
N ASN A 90 35.84 4.76 -57.38
CA ASN A 90 34.87 4.34 -58.38
C ASN A 90 33.87 5.48 -58.62
N LYS A 91 33.85 6.03 -59.84
CA LYS A 91 32.87 7.05 -60.22
C LYS A 91 31.52 6.36 -60.39
N THR A 92 30.67 6.44 -59.38
CA THR A 92 29.23 6.21 -59.55
C THR A 92 28.69 7.27 -60.51
N THR A 93 27.95 6.84 -61.54
CA THR A 93 27.38 7.75 -62.54
C THR A 93 26.18 8.47 -61.93
N LEU A 94 25.85 9.69 -62.37
CA LEU A 94 24.64 10.40 -61.91
C LEU A 94 23.36 9.56 -62.09
N ALA A 95 23.30 8.71 -63.12
CA ALA A 95 22.20 7.77 -63.36
C ALA A 95 22.05 6.72 -62.24
N ASP A 96 23.17 6.23 -61.69
CA ASP A 96 23.17 5.23 -60.60
C ASP A 96 22.67 5.85 -59.29
N ILE A 97 22.98 7.13 -59.07
CA ILE A 97 22.52 7.89 -57.90
C ILE A 97 21.00 8.13 -58.00
N SER A 98 20.49 8.53 -59.17
CA SER A 98 19.05 8.75 -59.37
C SER A 98 18.23 7.47 -59.22
N ALA A 99 18.69 6.35 -59.79
CA ALA A 99 17.99 5.06 -59.68
C ALA A 99 17.97 4.51 -58.23
N ASN A 100 19.04 4.76 -57.47
CA ASN A 100 19.09 4.35 -56.06
C ASN A 100 18.25 5.26 -55.15
N GLN A 101 18.10 6.55 -55.50
CA GLN A 101 17.21 7.48 -54.81
C GLN A 101 15.74 7.10 -55.01
N GLU A 102 15.33 6.71 -56.21
CA GLU A 102 13.95 6.30 -56.51
C GLU A 102 13.56 5.03 -55.73
N LYS A 103 14.42 4.02 -55.72
CA LYS A 103 14.22 2.82 -54.87
C LYS A 103 14.15 3.14 -53.38
N MET A 104 14.95 4.10 -52.91
CA MET A 104 14.94 4.50 -51.51
C MET A 104 13.64 5.23 -51.13
N ILE A 105 13.09 6.05 -52.03
CA ILE A 105 11.78 6.68 -51.86
C ILE A 105 10.68 5.62 -51.84
N GLU A 106 10.71 4.66 -52.75
CA GLU A 106 9.73 3.55 -52.80
C GLU A 106 9.76 2.69 -51.52
N VAL A 107 10.95 2.35 -51.02
CA VAL A 107 11.12 1.62 -49.76
C VAL A 107 10.65 2.46 -48.58
N LEU A 108 10.87 3.78 -48.59
CA LEU A 108 10.41 4.68 -47.54
C LEU A 108 8.88 4.82 -47.55
N GLU A 109 8.28 5.03 -48.72
CA GLU A 109 6.82 5.11 -48.88
C GLU A 109 6.13 3.82 -48.45
N SER A 110 6.65 2.67 -48.88
CA SER A 110 6.13 1.37 -48.47
C SER A 110 6.30 1.13 -46.97
N SER A 111 7.42 1.53 -46.38
CA SER A 111 7.66 1.44 -44.92
C SER A 111 6.71 2.36 -44.14
N LEU A 112 6.54 3.60 -44.57
CA LEU A 112 5.61 4.56 -43.95
C LEU A 112 4.17 4.07 -44.01
N ASN A 113 3.76 3.50 -45.15
CA ASN A 113 2.41 2.95 -45.32
C ASN A 113 2.21 1.69 -44.46
N ASN A 114 3.23 0.83 -44.36
CA ASN A 114 3.20 -0.34 -43.48
C ASN A 114 3.15 0.05 -42.00
N ILE A 115 3.91 1.06 -41.57
CA ILE A 115 3.86 1.60 -40.20
C ILE A 115 2.49 2.18 -39.90
N ALA A 116 1.95 3.02 -40.78
CA ALA A 116 0.64 3.63 -40.60
C ALA A 116 -0.49 2.60 -40.52
N ARG A 117 -0.40 1.52 -41.32
CA ARG A 117 -1.36 0.40 -41.27
C ARG A 117 -1.19 -0.46 -40.03
N SER A 118 0.04 -0.77 -39.61
CA SER A 118 0.30 -1.58 -38.42
C SER A 118 -0.12 -0.85 -37.16
N ALA A 119 0.30 0.41 -36.98
CA ALA A 119 -0.04 1.20 -35.81
C ALA A 119 -1.55 1.34 -35.62
N ASN A 120 -2.31 1.60 -36.70
CA ASN A 120 -3.77 1.66 -36.62
C ASN A 120 -4.39 0.30 -36.26
N ARG A 121 -3.90 -0.81 -36.82
CA ARG A 121 -4.40 -2.15 -36.49
C ARG A 121 -4.13 -2.52 -35.04
N ASP A 122 -2.94 -2.25 -34.54
CA ASP A 122 -2.52 -2.58 -33.17
C ASP A 122 -3.28 -1.72 -32.14
N ILE A 123 -3.54 -0.45 -32.46
CA ILE A 123 -4.38 0.44 -31.64
C ILE A 123 -5.83 -0.06 -31.62
N ILE A 124 -6.41 -0.37 -32.79
CA ILE A 124 -7.79 -0.86 -32.87
C ILE A 124 -7.92 -2.19 -32.13
N SER A 125 -7.00 -3.13 -32.30
CA SER A 125 -7.07 -4.43 -31.62
C SER A 125 -6.92 -4.28 -30.10
N SER A 126 -6.04 -3.39 -29.64
CA SER A 126 -5.87 -3.10 -28.22
C SER A 126 -7.14 -2.45 -27.64
N LEU A 127 -7.74 -1.52 -28.37
CA LEU A 127 -8.98 -0.86 -27.94
C LEU A 127 -10.16 -1.84 -27.90
N GLU A 128 -10.30 -2.69 -28.91
CA GLU A 128 -11.30 -3.77 -28.94
C GLU A 128 -11.11 -4.73 -27.77
N GLN A 129 -9.87 -5.10 -27.45
CA GLN A 129 -9.57 -5.96 -26.32
C GLN A 129 -9.93 -5.30 -24.99
N VAL A 130 -9.63 -4.01 -24.82
CA VAL A 130 -10.01 -3.24 -23.63
C VAL A 130 -11.54 -3.16 -23.49
N VAL A 131 -12.26 -2.86 -24.58
CA VAL A 131 -13.73 -2.81 -24.56
C VAL A 131 -14.33 -4.19 -24.26
N LYS A 132 -13.78 -5.25 -24.85
CA LYS A 132 -14.22 -6.63 -24.59
C LYS A 132 -14.00 -7.01 -23.13
N GLN A 133 -12.83 -6.72 -22.58
CA GLN A 133 -12.50 -7.02 -21.19
C GLN A 133 -13.33 -6.16 -20.22
N PHE A 134 -13.58 -4.90 -20.55
CA PHE A 134 -14.47 -4.03 -19.79
C PHE A 134 -15.92 -4.57 -19.78
N ASN A 135 -16.46 -4.97 -20.92
CA ASN A 135 -17.80 -5.55 -21.02
C ASN A 135 -17.93 -6.89 -20.29
N GLN A 136 -16.89 -7.74 -20.34
CA GLN A 136 -16.84 -8.96 -19.53
C GLN A 136 -16.85 -8.64 -18.03
N ASN A 137 -16.04 -7.67 -17.60
CA ASN A 137 -15.95 -7.29 -16.19
C ASN A 137 -17.25 -6.64 -15.68
N LEU A 138 -17.93 -5.84 -16.52
CA LEU A 138 -19.28 -5.33 -16.25
C LEU A 138 -20.31 -6.45 -16.07
N THR A 139 -20.24 -7.49 -16.89
CA THR A 139 -21.24 -8.56 -16.84
C THR A 139 -20.99 -9.49 -15.64
N GLU A 140 -19.74 -9.84 -15.38
CA GLU A 140 -19.38 -10.81 -14.33
C GLU A 140 -19.28 -10.16 -12.96
N GLN A 141 -18.35 -9.21 -12.77
CA GLN A 141 -18.10 -8.65 -11.43
C GLN A 141 -19.23 -7.77 -10.95
N PHE A 142 -19.72 -6.86 -11.79
CA PHE A 142 -20.87 -6.04 -11.39
C PHE A 142 -22.15 -6.87 -11.31
N GLY A 143 -22.38 -7.80 -12.22
CA GLY A 143 -23.52 -8.72 -12.15
C GLY A 143 -23.53 -9.54 -10.85
N GLN A 144 -22.38 -10.07 -10.43
CA GLN A 144 -22.24 -10.79 -9.17
C GLN A 144 -22.42 -9.87 -7.95
N ASN A 145 -21.78 -8.70 -7.95
CA ASN A 145 -21.95 -7.71 -6.88
C ASN A 145 -23.42 -7.27 -6.73
N PHE A 146 -24.16 -7.09 -7.84
CA PHE A 146 -25.59 -6.80 -7.79
C PHE A 146 -26.42 -7.96 -7.24
N LYS A 147 -26.06 -9.21 -7.53
CA LYS A 147 -26.74 -10.39 -6.94
C LYS A 147 -26.51 -10.47 -5.43
N GLU A 148 -25.29 -10.23 -4.98
CA GLU A 148 -24.96 -10.22 -3.55
C GLU A 148 -25.63 -9.04 -2.84
N LEU A 149 -25.58 -7.85 -3.42
CA LEU A 149 -26.30 -6.68 -2.93
C LEU A 149 -27.80 -6.95 -2.83
N ASN A 150 -28.42 -7.51 -3.88
CA ASN A 150 -29.85 -7.85 -3.86
C ASN A 150 -30.18 -8.90 -2.78
N SER A 151 -29.29 -9.86 -2.55
CA SER A 151 -29.44 -10.86 -1.49
C SER A 151 -29.37 -10.21 -0.10
N ALA A 152 -28.42 -9.30 0.11
CA ALA A 152 -28.32 -8.53 1.35
C ALA A 152 -29.55 -7.64 1.58
N VAL A 153 -30.04 -6.96 0.54
CA VAL A 153 -31.27 -6.14 0.62
C VAL A 153 -32.48 -7.01 0.93
N LYS A 154 -32.62 -8.20 0.31
CA LYS A 154 -33.70 -9.14 0.66
C LYS A 154 -33.62 -9.59 2.12
N ALA A 155 -32.44 -9.95 2.60
CA ALA A 155 -32.24 -10.32 3.99
C ALA A 155 -32.62 -9.17 4.95
N LEU A 156 -32.30 -7.93 4.57
CA LEU A 156 -32.68 -6.73 5.32
C LEU A 156 -34.21 -6.54 5.34
N VAL A 157 -34.90 -6.75 4.21
CA VAL A 157 -36.37 -6.67 4.15
C VAL A 157 -37.02 -7.78 5.01
N ILE A 158 -36.50 -9.00 4.97
CA ILE A 158 -36.97 -10.10 5.84
C ILE A 158 -36.75 -9.72 7.32
N TRP A 159 -35.57 -9.22 7.66
CA TRP A 159 -35.28 -8.75 9.02
C TRP A 159 -36.24 -7.64 9.46
N GLN A 160 -36.55 -6.67 8.59
CA GLN A 160 -37.51 -5.61 8.88
C GLN A 160 -38.92 -6.17 9.14
N SER A 161 -39.37 -7.17 8.37
CA SER A 161 -40.66 -7.82 8.59
C SER A 161 -40.70 -8.52 9.95
N ASN A 162 -39.67 -9.31 10.26
CA ASN A 162 -39.58 -10.02 11.54
C ASN A 162 -39.49 -9.03 12.72
N TYR A 163 -38.72 -7.96 12.58
CA TYR A 163 -38.58 -6.94 13.60
C TYR A 163 -39.91 -6.22 13.88
N LYS A 164 -40.70 -5.94 12.83
CA LYS A 164 -42.05 -5.39 12.97
C LYS A 164 -42.95 -6.31 13.82
N GLU A 165 -42.94 -7.61 13.56
CA GLU A 165 -43.69 -8.60 14.34
C GLU A 165 -43.25 -8.61 15.82
N GLN A 166 -41.94 -8.58 16.07
CA GLN A 166 -41.40 -8.52 17.43
C GLN A 166 -41.83 -7.26 18.18
N ILE A 167 -41.89 -6.10 17.51
CA ILE A 167 -42.38 -4.86 18.12
C ILE A 167 -43.85 -4.97 18.51
N GLN A 168 -44.69 -5.60 17.67
CA GLN A 168 -46.10 -5.82 17.99
C GLN A 168 -46.28 -6.73 19.21
N LEU A 169 -45.56 -7.85 19.26
CA LEU A 169 -45.57 -8.74 20.41
C LEU A 169 -45.10 -8.05 21.70
N ASN A 170 -44.09 -7.19 21.59
CA ASN A 170 -43.60 -6.42 22.73
C ASN A 170 -44.62 -5.36 23.19
N GLU A 171 -45.29 -4.67 22.25
CA GLU A 171 -46.36 -3.71 22.56
C GLU A 171 -47.52 -4.38 23.31
N GLU A 172 -47.92 -5.59 22.87
CA GLU A 172 -48.91 -6.41 23.55
C GLU A 172 -48.44 -6.80 24.97
N SER A 173 -47.19 -7.24 25.12
CA SER A 173 -46.62 -7.61 26.41
C SER A 173 -46.56 -6.42 27.38
N VAL A 174 -46.11 -5.25 26.92
CA VAL A 174 -46.10 -4.01 27.71
C VAL A 174 -47.52 -3.64 28.13
N THR A 175 -48.51 -3.76 27.24
CA THR A 175 -49.92 -3.50 27.56
C THR A 175 -50.43 -4.46 28.64
N GLN A 176 -50.10 -5.74 28.57
CA GLN A 176 -50.45 -6.72 29.60
C GLN A 176 -49.81 -6.40 30.95
N VAL A 177 -48.54 -5.98 30.97
CA VAL A 177 -47.84 -5.55 32.17
C VAL A 177 -48.51 -4.32 32.78
N LEU A 178 -48.86 -3.31 31.98
CA LEU A 178 -49.57 -2.11 32.45
C LEU A 178 -50.95 -2.43 33.04
N ASN A 179 -51.70 -3.33 32.42
CA ASN A 179 -52.99 -3.79 32.95
C ASN A 179 -52.83 -4.53 34.28
N SER A 180 -51.79 -5.36 34.39
CA SER A 180 -51.46 -6.07 35.63
C SER A 180 -51.06 -5.10 36.75
N LEU A 181 -50.21 -4.10 36.46
CA LEU A 181 -49.84 -3.04 37.40
C LEU A 181 -51.05 -2.22 37.87
N THR A 182 -51.95 -1.88 36.96
CA THR A 182 -53.20 -1.18 37.29
C THR A 182 -54.06 -2.02 38.24
N THR A 183 -54.14 -3.33 37.99
CA THR A 183 -54.86 -4.27 38.86
C THR A 183 -54.23 -4.36 40.24
N VAL A 184 -52.90 -4.48 40.32
CA VAL A 184 -52.16 -4.46 41.59
C VAL A 184 -52.41 -3.17 42.36
N THR A 185 -52.37 -2.02 41.69
CA THR A 185 -52.62 -0.71 42.31
C THR A 185 -54.04 -0.62 42.89
N LYS A 186 -55.05 -1.12 42.16
CA LYS A 186 -56.44 -1.19 42.67
C LYS A 186 -56.57 -2.11 43.87
N MET A 187 -55.91 -3.27 43.85
CA MET A 187 -55.89 -4.21 44.97
C MET A 187 -55.24 -3.58 46.21
N GLN A 188 -54.12 -2.86 46.04
CA GLN A 188 -53.47 -2.14 47.13
C GLN A 188 -54.40 -1.09 47.76
N GLY A 189 -55.08 -0.26 46.95
CA GLY A 189 -56.04 0.71 47.47
C GLY A 189 -57.23 0.06 48.20
N GLN A 190 -57.72 -1.08 47.71
CA GLN A 190 -58.75 -1.85 48.42
C GLN A 190 -58.21 -2.44 49.73
N GLN A 191 -56.95 -2.87 49.76
CA GLN A 191 -56.31 -3.40 50.95
C GLN A 191 -56.09 -2.31 52.01
N GLU A 192 -55.71 -1.09 51.62
CA GLU A 192 -55.66 0.08 52.50
C GLU A 192 -57.03 0.38 53.12
N LYS A 193 -58.11 0.33 52.31
CA LYS A 193 -59.48 0.50 52.82
C LYS A 193 -59.87 -0.60 53.80
N ASN A 194 -59.51 -1.86 53.51
CA ASN A 194 -59.76 -2.97 54.42
C ASN A 194 -59.00 -2.80 55.75
N ILE A 195 -57.74 -2.38 55.71
CA ILE A 195 -56.93 -2.08 56.90
C ILE A 195 -57.57 -0.95 57.70
N SER A 196 -57.99 0.14 57.05
CA SER A 196 -58.67 1.26 57.69
C SER A 196 -59.97 0.82 58.40
N ASN A 197 -60.78 -0.03 57.75
CA ASN A 197 -61.98 -0.60 58.35
C ASN A 197 -61.65 -1.46 59.59
N VAL A 198 -60.61 -2.31 59.53
CA VAL A 198 -60.18 -3.13 60.66
C VAL A 198 -59.72 -2.26 61.83
N ILE A 199 -58.90 -1.24 61.56
CA ILE A 199 -58.45 -0.26 62.58
C ILE A 199 -59.67 0.43 63.21
N GLY A 200 -60.62 0.90 62.40
CA GLY A 200 -61.83 1.55 62.88
C GLY A 200 -62.71 0.63 63.74
N ASN A 201 -62.85 -0.64 63.35
CA ASN A 201 -63.60 -1.63 64.13
C ASN A 201 -62.88 -1.94 65.45
N LEU A 202 -61.56 -2.07 65.44
CA LEU A 202 -60.77 -2.29 66.65
C LEU A 202 -60.87 -1.10 67.60
N ALA A 203 -60.81 0.13 67.08
CA ALA A 203 -60.97 1.34 67.88
C ALA A 203 -62.35 1.43 68.55
N ARG A 204 -63.44 1.13 67.82
CA ARG A 204 -64.80 1.06 68.38
C ARG A 204 -64.91 -0.02 69.46
N SER A 205 -64.44 -1.23 69.17
CA SER A 205 -64.48 -2.34 70.13
C SER A 205 -63.66 -2.03 71.39
N SER A 206 -62.49 -1.40 71.25
CA SER A 206 -61.68 -0.95 72.39
C SER A 206 -62.39 0.10 73.23
N ALA A 207 -63.06 1.07 72.60
CA ALA A 207 -63.86 2.07 73.30
C ALA A 207 -65.05 1.44 74.05
N ASP A 208 -65.74 0.48 73.44
CA ASP A 208 -66.85 -0.26 74.05
C ASP A 208 -66.38 -1.07 75.26
N ILE A 209 -65.25 -1.79 75.16
CA ILE A 209 -64.64 -2.52 76.27
C ILE A 209 -64.31 -1.56 77.41
N THR A 210 -63.68 -0.42 77.11
CA THR A 210 -63.30 0.58 78.11
C THR A 210 -64.53 1.15 78.82
N ASN A 211 -65.59 1.45 78.07
CA ASN A 211 -66.85 1.96 78.61
C ASN A 211 -67.53 0.92 79.52
N ASN A 212 -67.62 -0.33 79.07
CA ASN A 212 -68.19 -1.42 79.85
C ASN A 212 -67.39 -1.66 81.13
N LEU A 213 -66.05 -1.65 81.06
CA LEU A 213 -65.19 -1.81 82.23
C LEU A 213 -65.37 -0.65 83.23
N SER A 214 -65.47 0.58 82.74
CA SER A 214 -65.78 1.77 83.57
C SER A 214 -67.13 1.63 84.27
N LYS A 215 -68.19 1.26 83.53
CA LYS A 215 -69.53 1.01 84.09
C LYS A 215 -69.49 -0.11 85.14
N SER A 216 -68.84 -1.23 84.85
CA SER A 216 -68.68 -2.34 85.81
C SER A 216 -67.91 -1.89 87.06
N SER A 217 -66.85 -1.09 86.92
CA SER A 217 -66.10 -0.52 88.05
C SER A 217 -66.99 0.36 88.93
N ILE A 218 -67.83 1.21 88.32
CA ILE A 218 -68.79 2.06 89.06
C ILE A 218 -69.80 1.18 89.82
N VAL A 219 -70.36 0.16 89.18
CA VAL A 219 -71.32 -0.77 89.80
C VAL A 219 -70.68 -1.51 90.98
N ILE A 220 -69.47 -2.05 90.80
CA ILE A 220 -68.73 -2.74 91.87
C ILE A 220 -68.48 -1.79 93.04
N THR A 221 -68.03 -0.56 92.76
CA THR A 221 -67.77 0.46 93.79
C THR A 221 -69.04 0.81 94.57
N ASN A 222 -70.17 0.97 93.88
CA ASN A 222 -71.46 1.25 94.52
C ASN A 222 -71.93 0.07 95.39
N ASN A 223 -71.81 -1.17 94.91
CA ASN A 223 -72.16 -2.36 95.68
C ASN A 223 -71.29 -2.51 96.94
N LEU A 224 -69.98 -2.25 96.83
CA LEU A 224 -69.07 -2.25 97.97
C LEU A 224 -69.43 -1.15 98.98
N LYS A 225 -69.76 0.05 98.52
CA LYS A 225 -70.22 1.15 99.38
C LYS A 225 -71.52 0.80 100.11
N GLN A 226 -72.47 0.20 99.40
CA GLN A 226 -73.73 -0.25 99.99
C GLN A 226 -73.51 -1.36 101.02
N SER A 227 -72.65 -2.34 100.71
CA SER A 227 -72.32 -3.45 101.61
C SER A 227 -71.63 -2.96 102.88
N THR A 228 -70.69 -2.02 102.77
CA THR A 228 -70.02 -1.41 103.92
C THR A 228 -70.99 -0.61 104.78
N GLN A 229 -71.89 0.17 104.17
CA GLN A 229 -72.93 0.91 104.89
C GLN A 229 -73.86 -0.05 105.68
N ILE A 230 -74.29 -1.16 105.07
CA ILE A 230 -75.11 -2.18 105.76
C ILE A 230 -74.36 -2.78 106.96
N VAL A 231 -73.07 -3.10 106.80
CA VAL A 231 -72.25 -3.62 107.91
C VAL A 231 -72.13 -2.60 109.03
N GLU A 232 -71.94 -1.32 108.71
CA GLU A 232 -71.84 -0.24 109.69
C GLU A 232 -73.16 -0.02 110.44
N GLU A 233 -74.30 0.00 109.73
CA GLU A 233 -75.63 0.05 110.33
C GLU A 233 -75.88 -1.13 111.29
N ASN A 234 -75.49 -2.35 110.89
CA ASN A 234 -75.61 -3.54 111.75
C ASN A 234 -74.73 -3.46 113.00
N ILE A 235 -73.49 -2.95 112.89
CA ILE A 235 -72.60 -2.76 114.06
C ILE A 235 -73.19 -1.73 115.02
N GLN A 236 -73.72 -0.61 114.49
CA GLN A 236 -74.34 0.43 115.32
C GLN A 236 -75.57 -0.10 116.07
N LEU A 237 -76.38 -0.94 115.43
CA LEU A 237 -77.51 -1.62 116.08
C LEU A 237 -77.05 -2.52 117.23
N LEU A 238 -76.04 -3.36 117.01
CA LEU A 238 -75.47 -4.24 118.05
C LEU A 238 -74.91 -3.44 119.24
N LEU A 239 -74.22 -2.32 118.99
CA LEU A 239 -73.71 -1.44 120.05
C LEU A 239 -74.85 -0.77 120.84
N ARG A 240 -75.94 -0.38 120.17
CA ARG A 240 -77.13 0.18 120.82
C ARG A 240 -77.84 -0.85 121.69
N GLU A 241 -77.93 -2.11 121.25
CA GLU A 241 -78.47 -3.22 122.04
C GLU A 241 -77.57 -3.55 123.24
N ALA A 242 -76.25 -3.45 123.10
CA ALA A 242 -75.29 -3.70 124.17
C ALA A 242 -75.26 -2.61 125.26
N ASN A 243 -75.44 -1.33 124.89
CA ASN A 243 -75.47 -0.18 125.83
C ASN A 243 -76.86 0.13 126.42
N GLY A 244 -77.92 -0.51 125.90
CA GLY A 244 -79.30 -0.37 126.36
C GLY A 244 -79.71 -1.34 127.48
N ARG A 245 -78.74 -2.03 128.08
CA ARG A 245 -78.85 -2.82 129.31
C ARG A 245 -77.94 -2.21 130.37
#